data_AF-A0A1G1N2A1-F1
#
_entry.id   AF-A0A1G1N2A1-F1
#
_cell.length_a   1.000
_cell.length_b   1.000
_cell.length_c   1.000
_cell.angle_alpha   90.00
_cell.angle_beta   90.00
_cell.angle_gamma   90.00
#
_symmetry.space_group_name_H-M   'P 1'
#
loop_
_entity.id
_entity.type
_entity.pdbx_description
1 polymer ?
#
loop_
_entity_poly.entity_id
_entity_poly.type
_entity_poly.pdbx_seq_one_letter_code
_entity_poly.pdbx_strand_id
1 'polypeptide(L)'
;MAMTRSEVQEILKIFLEGKVSQERVYEWALAKVVTKDYEDIAQIDPLISETMQALIDINHDDVVVIPTRKDLEYYYLCLDGQKQFVSRTARKQENKKLHQQEKAEKIRAAKASLTQTLLSIDRELFYTMAKVYVCLFAVTSLLINVLGILKPEFFRPGTNTTSLQVLLEAAPHIVYAILLLLPRALLTRGIWYPFALFVFSAATVFYWFVTIAIVVRFSLNIFLLVLFAPFAGIPAFLALWLLWKEKKPHLKL
;
A
#
# COMPACT_ATOMS: atom_id res chain seq x y z
N MET A 1 57.35 -17.23 29.57
CA MET A 1 57.41 -16.11 28.61
C MET A 1 56.00 -15.56 28.49
N ALA A 2 55.82 -14.27 28.74
CA ALA A 2 54.51 -13.63 28.66
C ALA A 2 53.99 -13.65 27.22
N MET A 3 52.72 -14.00 27.03
CA MET A 3 52.06 -14.04 25.73
C MET A 3 51.93 -12.62 25.16
N THR A 4 52.21 -12.46 23.87
CA THR A 4 52.11 -11.15 23.18
C THR A 4 51.10 -11.17 22.05
N ARG A 5 50.56 -10.00 21.67
CA ARG A 5 49.68 -9.86 20.49
C ARG A 5 50.30 -10.45 19.22
N SER A 6 51.62 -10.26 19.04
CA SER A 6 52.39 -10.77 17.90
C SER A 6 52.39 -12.30 17.86
N GLU A 7 52.53 -12.96 19.02
CA GLU A 7 52.53 -14.42 19.11
C GLU A 7 51.15 -15.00 18.75
N VAL A 8 50.06 -14.40 19.25
CA VAL A 8 48.68 -14.82 18.95
C VAL A 8 48.37 -14.58 17.47
N GLN A 9 48.79 -13.45 16.92
CA GLN A 9 48.62 -13.11 15.51
C GLN A 9 49.32 -14.11 14.59
N GLU A 10 50.55 -14.50 14.92
CA GLU A 10 51.33 -15.46 14.13
C GLU A 10 50.65 -16.83 14.08
N ILE A 11 50.21 -17.36 15.23
CA ILE A 11 49.46 -18.62 15.27
C ILE A 11 48.16 -18.52 14.48
N LEU A 12 47.41 -17.44 14.62
CA LEU A 12 46.16 -17.22 13.89
C LEU A 12 46.40 -17.14 12.37
N LYS A 13 47.49 -16.50 11.94
CA LYS A 13 47.91 -16.44 10.54
C LYS A 13 48.23 -17.81 9.97
N ILE A 14 49.07 -18.58 10.67
CA ILE A 14 49.47 -19.93 10.26
C ILE A 14 48.24 -20.84 10.16
N PHE A 15 47.30 -20.69 11.08
CA PHE A 15 46.03 -21.41 11.04
C PHE A 15 45.15 -21.02 9.85
N LEU A 16 44.96 -19.71 9.59
CA LEU A 16 44.17 -19.21 8.45
C LEU A 16 44.79 -19.58 7.09
N GLU A 17 46.11 -19.75 7.03
CA GLU A 17 46.85 -20.27 5.88
C GLU A 17 46.75 -21.80 5.72
N GLY A 18 46.10 -22.51 6.66
CA GLY A 18 45.90 -23.96 6.62
C GLY A 18 47.16 -24.78 6.94
N LYS A 19 48.19 -24.16 7.54
CA LYS A 19 49.49 -24.79 7.80
C LYS A 19 49.53 -25.57 9.13
N VAL A 20 48.54 -25.37 10.00
CA VAL A 20 48.40 -26.05 11.29
C VAL A 20 46.96 -26.55 11.43
N SER A 21 46.79 -27.75 12.01
CA SER A 21 45.47 -28.36 12.23
C SER A 21 44.71 -27.67 13.37
N GLN A 22 43.38 -27.79 13.35
CA GLN A 22 42.50 -27.26 14.39
C GLN A 22 42.88 -27.77 15.79
N GLU A 23 43.12 -29.07 15.91
CA GLU A 23 43.54 -29.74 17.15
C GLU A 23 44.82 -29.13 17.73
N ARG A 24 45.82 -28.88 16.88
CA ARG A 24 47.10 -28.31 17.31
C ARG A 24 46.99 -26.84 17.73
N VAL A 25 46.11 -26.06 17.11
CA VAL A 25 45.83 -24.69 17.55
C VAL A 25 45.06 -24.67 18.86
N TYR A 26 44.10 -25.57 19.01
CA TYR A 26 43.35 -25.77 20.25
C TYR A 26 44.28 -26.12 21.42
N GLU A 27 45.15 -27.12 21.27
CA GLU A 27 46.11 -27.54 22.30
C GLU A 27 47.05 -26.41 22.70
N TRP A 28 47.56 -25.67 21.71
CA TRP A 28 48.39 -24.51 21.95
C TRP A 28 47.65 -23.43 22.73
N ALA A 29 46.41 -23.13 22.34
CA ALA A 29 45.60 -22.10 23.00
C ALA A 29 45.30 -22.50 24.45
N LEU A 30 44.90 -23.75 24.68
CA LEU A 30 44.64 -24.30 26.01
C LEU A 30 45.88 -24.24 26.91
N ALA A 31 47.04 -24.67 26.40
CA ALA A 31 48.30 -24.67 27.14
C ALA A 31 48.72 -23.26 27.59
N LYS A 32 48.30 -22.23 26.86
CA LYS A 32 48.57 -20.84 27.21
C LYS A 32 47.55 -20.25 28.18
N VAL A 33 46.27 -20.57 28.03
CA VAL A 33 45.18 -20.06 28.88
C VAL A 33 45.30 -20.57 30.33
N VAL A 34 45.90 -21.75 30.55
CA VAL A 34 46.12 -22.31 31.90
C VAL A 34 47.32 -21.72 32.65
N THR A 35 48.07 -20.79 32.04
CA THR A 35 49.21 -20.14 32.70
C THR A 35 48.75 -19.03 33.65
N LYS A 36 49.48 -18.83 34.76
CA LYS A 36 49.15 -17.79 35.76
C LYS A 36 49.15 -16.37 35.17
N ASP A 37 49.99 -16.13 34.18
CA ASP A 37 50.14 -14.82 33.53
C ASP A 37 48.96 -14.49 32.60
N TYR A 38 48.12 -15.47 32.24
CA TYR A 38 47.03 -15.27 31.28
C TYR A 38 45.89 -14.41 31.86
N GLU A 39 45.53 -14.58 33.13
CA GLU A 39 44.45 -13.80 33.75
C GLU A 39 44.75 -12.30 33.72
N ASP A 40 46.00 -11.92 34.01
CA ASP A 40 46.45 -10.53 33.97
C ASP A 40 46.43 -9.98 32.54
N ILE A 41 46.89 -10.77 31.55
CA ILE A 41 46.89 -10.37 30.13
C ILE A 41 45.47 -10.24 29.59
N ALA A 42 44.57 -11.16 29.96
CA ALA A 42 43.19 -11.17 29.50
C ALA A 42 42.38 -9.97 30.01
N GLN A 43 42.72 -9.45 31.19
CA GLN A 43 42.11 -8.23 31.73
C GLN A 43 42.64 -6.96 31.05
N ILE A 44 43.94 -6.92 30.75
CA ILE A 44 44.57 -5.77 30.08
C ILE A 44 44.17 -5.70 28.60
N ASP A 45 44.02 -6.85 27.95
CA ASP A 45 43.77 -6.94 26.51
C ASP A 45 42.60 -7.87 26.14
N PRO A 46 41.37 -7.30 26.09
CA PRO A 46 40.17 -8.06 25.73
C PRO A 46 40.22 -8.71 24.34
N LEU A 47 41.04 -8.19 23.41
CA LEU A 47 41.21 -8.78 22.08
C LEU A 47 41.97 -10.11 22.15
N ILE A 48 43.03 -10.19 22.96
CA ILE A 48 43.74 -11.46 23.20
C ILE A 48 42.77 -12.46 23.83
N SER A 49 42.02 -12.04 24.85
CA SER A 49 41.06 -12.90 25.54
C SER A 49 39.99 -13.47 24.59
N GLU A 50 39.35 -12.63 23.78
CA GLU A 50 38.35 -13.09 22.80
C GLU A 50 38.96 -13.96 21.70
N THR A 51 40.19 -13.66 21.26
CA THR A 51 40.86 -14.47 20.23
C THR A 51 41.22 -15.85 20.77
N MET A 52 41.76 -15.93 21.99
CA MET A 52 42.10 -17.19 22.64
C MET A 52 40.86 -18.04 22.91
N GLN A 53 39.76 -17.43 23.37
CA GLN A 53 38.48 -18.11 23.49
C GLN A 53 38.00 -18.63 22.13
N ALA A 54 38.08 -17.81 21.08
CA ALA A 54 37.72 -18.25 19.74
C ALA A 54 38.59 -19.42 19.26
N LEU A 55 39.90 -19.42 19.53
CA LEU A 55 40.80 -20.52 19.17
C LEU A 55 40.48 -21.82 19.93
N ILE A 56 40.06 -21.73 21.19
CA ILE A 56 39.59 -22.87 21.98
C ILE A 56 38.26 -23.40 21.43
N ASP A 57 37.34 -22.50 21.08
CA ASP A 57 36.00 -22.86 20.59
C ASP A 57 36.02 -23.49 19.17
N ILE A 58 37.15 -23.47 18.44
CA ILE A 58 37.27 -24.08 17.10
C ILE A 58 37.06 -25.60 17.13
N ASN A 59 37.45 -26.27 18.22
CA ASN A 59 37.48 -27.72 18.33
C ASN A 59 36.43 -28.28 19.31
N HIS A 60 35.40 -27.49 19.65
CA HIS A 60 34.33 -27.92 20.56
C HIS A 60 32.98 -27.95 19.84
N ASP A 61 32.47 -29.17 19.63
CA ASP A 61 31.15 -29.42 19.03
C ASP A 61 29.99 -28.97 19.92
N ASP A 62 30.21 -28.84 21.24
CA ASP A 62 29.21 -28.47 22.24
C ASP A 62 29.09 -26.95 22.51
N VAL A 63 29.83 -26.10 21.78
CA VAL A 63 29.75 -24.64 21.96
C VAL A 63 28.62 -24.07 21.11
N VAL A 64 27.75 -23.28 21.73
CA VAL A 64 26.56 -22.65 21.12
C VAL A 64 26.88 -21.86 19.84
N VAL A 65 28.12 -21.38 19.66
CA VAL A 65 28.58 -20.73 18.42
C VAL A 65 30.06 -21.00 18.14
N ILE A 66 30.34 -22.01 17.30
CA ILE A 66 31.65 -22.24 16.69
C ILE A 66 32.05 -20.98 15.89
N PRO A 67 33.25 -20.41 16.11
CA PRO A 67 33.71 -19.24 15.36
C PRO A 67 33.91 -19.57 13.89
N THR A 68 33.39 -18.72 13.00
CA THR A 68 33.56 -18.89 11.56
C THR A 68 34.94 -18.42 11.12
N ARG A 69 35.41 -18.86 9.95
CA ARG A 69 36.65 -18.34 9.33
C ARG A 69 36.67 -16.81 9.26
N LYS A 70 35.53 -16.18 8.97
CA LYS A 70 35.38 -14.71 8.93
C LYS A 70 35.59 -14.05 10.30
N ASP A 71 35.19 -14.73 11.38
CA ASP A 71 35.41 -14.24 12.75
C ASP A 71 36.90 -14.27 13.09
N LEU A 72 37.61 -15.33 12.70
CA LEU A 72 39.06 -15.47 12.89
C LEU A 72 39.85 -14.47 12.03
N GLU A 73 39.46 -14.26 10.77
CA GLU A 73 40.03 -13.21 9.92
C GLU A 73 39.81 -11.81 10.51
N TYR A 74 38.65 -11.57 11.14
CA TYR A 74 38.42 -10.32 11.87
C TYR A 74 39.39 -10.14 13.04
N TYR A 75 39.57 -11.17 13.87
CA TYR A 75 40.51 -11.10 15.00
C TYR A 75 41.95 -10.89 14.52
N TYR A 76 42.36 -11.51 13.42
CA TYR A 76 43.66 -11.28 12.79
C TYR A 76 43.84 -9.81 12.37
N LEU A 77 42.86 -9.22 11.69
CA LEU A 77 42.92 -7.81 11.28
C LEU A 77 42.92 -6.85 12.47
N CYS A 78 42.28 -7.20 13.58
CA CYS A 78 42.34 -6.43 14.82
C CYS A 78 43.70 -6.53 15.52
N LEU A 79 44.30 -7.72 15.56
CA LEU A 79 45.63 -7.94 16.12
C LEU A 79 46.72 -7.23 15.31
N ASP A 80 46.54 -7.15 13.99
CA ASP A 80 47.40 -6.41 13.06
C ASP A 80 47.18 -4.87 13.09
N GLY A 81 46.20 -4.39 13.86
CA GLY A 81 45.88 -2.97 13.97
C GLY A 81 45.13 -2.37 12.76
N GLN A 82 44.76 -3.18 11.77
CA GLN A 82 44.01 -2.72 10.59
C GLN A 82 42.53 -2.43 10.87
N LYS A 83 41.97 -3.01 11.94
CA LYS A 83 40.58 -2.80 12.36
C LYS A 83 40.48 -2.54 13.86
N GLN A 84 39.57 -1.65 14.25
CA GLN A 84 39.21 -1.45 15.66
C GLN A 84 38.49 -2.70 16.20
N PHE A 85 38.95 -3.16 17.37
CA PHE A 85 38.33 -4.28 18.06
C PHE A 85 36.98 -3.89 18.65
N VAL A 86 35.95 -4.66 18.31
CA VAL A 86 34.59 -4.58 18.84
C VAL A 86 34.23 -5.98 19.32
N SER A 87 33.76 -6.09 20.55
CA SER A 87 33.45 -7.37 21.17
C SER A 87 32.42 -8.17 20.37
N ARG A 88 32.51 -9.50 20.45
CA ARG A 88 31.59 -10.41 19.75
C ARG A 88 30.13 -10.18 20.17
N THR A 89 29.90 -9.80 21.43
CA THR A 89 28.56 -9.49 21.98
C THR A 89 27.97 -8.22 21.35
N ALA A 90 28.77 -7.16 21.22
CA ALA A 90 28.34 -5.90 20.60
C ALA A 90 27.98 -6.10 19.12
N ARG A 91 28.82 -6.84 18.36
CA ARG A 91 28.56 -7.16 16.94
C ARG A 91 27.27 -7.97 16.73
N LYS A 92 26.99 -8.96 17.60
CA LYS A 92 25.74 -9.73 17.55
C LYS A 92 24.51 -8.86 17.82
N GLN A 93 24.62 -7.92 18.76
CA GLN A 93 23.51 -7.04 19.12
C GLN A 93 23.18 -6.05 18.01
N GLU A 94 24.20 -5.54 17.32
CA GLU A 94 24.05 -4.67 16.14
C GLU A 94 23.41 -5.42 14.95
N ASN A 95 23.91 -6.61 14.62
CA ASN A 95 23.34 -7.44 13.54
C ASN A 95 21.88 -7.82 13.80
N LYS A 96 21.52 -8.10 15.07
CA LYS A 96 20.13 -8.42 15.44
C LYS A 96 19.21 -7.21 15.25
N LYS A 97 19.68 -5.99 15.58
CA LYS A 97 18.92 -4.75 15.36
C LYS A 97 18.74 -4.47 13.87
N LEU A 98 19.80 -4.62 13.07
CA LEU A 98 19.76 -4.41 11.62
C LEU A 98 18.76 -5.36 10.95
N HIS A 99 18.80 -6.65 11.31
CA HIS A 99 17.90 -7.65 10.75
C HIS A 99 16.43 -7.41 11.14
N GLN A 100 16.18 -6.92 12.36
CA GLN A 100 14.82 -6.53 12.78
C GLN A 100 14.32 -5.32 12.01
N GLN A 101 15.17 -4.32 11.74
CA GLN A 101 14.83 -3.15 10.94
C GLN A 101 14.52 -3.54 9.49
N GLU A 102 15.37 -4.33 8.83
CA GLU A 102 15.12 -4.80 7.46
C GLU A 102 13.83 -5.61 7.35
N LYS A 103 13.55 -6.48 8.33
CA LYS A 103 12.31 -7.27 8.36
C LYS A 103 11.09 -6.38 8.54
N ALA A 104 11.16 -5.38 9.41
CA ALA A 104 10.08 -4.42 9.63
C ALA A 104 9.82 -3.56 8.38
N GLU A 105 10.89 -3.14 7.69
CA GLU A 105 10.79 -2.36 6.46
C GLU A 105 10.18 -3.17 5.31
N LYS A 106 10.59 -4.43 5.13
CA LYS A 106 9.98 -5.35 4.16
C LYS A 106 8.50 -5.56 4.42
N ILE A 107 8.10 -5.74 5.69
CA ILE A 107 6.68 -5.87 6.07
C ILE A 107 5.92 -4.57 5.79
N ARG A 108 6.53 -3.41 6.08
CA ARG A 108 5.91 -2.10 5.82
C ARG A 108 5.71 -1.87 4.32
N ALA A 109 6.71 -2.20 3.49
CA ALA A 109 6.63 -2.10 2.05
C ALA A 109 5.56 -3.04 1.47
N ALA A 110 5.49 -4.29 1.95
CA ALA A 110 4.48 -5.26 1.54
C ALA A 110 3.05 -4.83 1.94
N LYS A 111 2.87 -4.24 3.13
CA LYS A 111 1.59 -3.67 3.54
C LYS A 111 1.20 -2.48 2.68
N ALA A 112 2.14 -1.59 2.36
CA ALA A 112 1.87 -0.43 1.51
C ALA A 112 1.42 -0.83 0.10
N SER A 113 2.10 -1.81 -0.51
CA SER A 113 1.73 -2.31 -1.84
C SER A 113 0.38 -3.03 -1.84
N LEU A 114 0.08 -3.81 -0.80
CA LEU A 114 -1.22 -4.47 -0.64
C LEU A 114 -2.35 -3.43 -0.49
N THR A 115 -2.17 -2.44 0.38
CA THR A 115 -3.15 -1.35 0.56
C THR A 115 -3.38 -0.61 -0.75
N GLN A 116 -2.32 -0.29 -1.49
CA GLN A 116 -2.45 0.38 -2.79
C GLN A 116 -3.24 -0.47 -3.81
N THR A 117 -3.05 -1.79 -3.79
CA THR A 117 -3.77 -2.74 -4.67
C THR A 117 -5.24 -2.86 -4.27
N LEU A 118 -5.55 -2.94 -2.98
CA LEU A 118 -6.95 -2.97 -2.52
C LEU A 118 -7.68 -1.67 -2.87
N LEU A 119 -7.01 -0.53 -2.68
CA LEU A 119 -7.58 0.79 -2.98
C LEU A 119 -7.82 0.98 -4.48
N SER A 120 -7.02 0.37 -5.35
CA SER A 120 -7.26 0.40 -6.80
C SER A 120 -8.43 -0.50 -7.19
N ILE A 121 -8.57 -1.69 -6.59
CA ILE A 121 -9.71 -2.59 -6.80
C ILE A 121 -11.02 -1.92 -6.37
N ASP A 122 -11.06 -1.34 -5.16
CA ASP A 122 -12.25 -0.64 -4.64
C ASP A 122 -12.66 0.53 -5.54
N ARG A 123 -11.67 1.24 -6.11
CA ARG A 123 -11.92 2.35 -7.02
C ARG A 123 -12.53 1.91 -8.35
N GLU A 124 -12.07 0.80 -8.91
CA GLU A 124 -12.63 0.23 -10.14
C GLU A 124 -14.02 -0.36 -9.91
N LEU A 125 -14.22 -1.05 -8.78
CA LEU A 125 -15.53 -1.56 -8.38
C LEU A 125 -16.53 -0.42 -8.20
N PHE A 126 -16.18 0.63 -7.44
CA PHE A 126 -17.03 1.81 -7.25
C PHE A 126 -17.40 2.46 -8.58
N TYR A 127 -16.45 2.57 -9.50
CA TYR A 127 -16.68 3.15 -10.81
C TYR A 127 -17.65 2.32 -11.66
N THR A 128 -17.50 0.98 -11.65
CA THR A 128 -18.41 0.07 -12.32
C THR A 128 -19.81 0.13 -11.71
N MET A 129 -19.93 0.13 -10.39
CA MET A 129 -21.21 0.24 -9.69
C MET A 129 -21.89 1.58 -9.98
N ALA A 130 -21.15 2.69 -9.99
CA ALA A 130 -21.69 4.00 -10.35
C ALA A 130 -22.23 4.03 -11.80
N LYS A 131 -21.58 3.34 -12.75
CA LYS A 131 -22.07 3.20 -14.12
C LYS A 131 -23.39 2.44 -14.17
N VAL A 132 -23.44 1.26 -13.56
CA VAL A 132 -24.64 0.42 -13.53
C VAL A 132 -25.80 1.18 -12.88
N TYR A 133 -25.55 1.86 -11.77
CA TYR A 133 -26.54 2.63 -11.05
C TYR A 133 -27.12 3.79 -11.88
N VAL A 134 -26.26 4.55 -12.58
CA VAL A 134 -26.72 5.62 -13.49
C VAL A 134 -27.50 5.06 -14.68
N CYS A 135 -27.09 3.89 -15.22
CA CYS A 135 -27.84 3.21 -16.28
C CYS A 135 -29.22 2.76 -15.80
N LEU A 136 -29.33 2.16 -14.62
CA LEU A 136 -30.61 1.76 -14.04
C LEU A 136 -31.53 2.97 -13.89
N PHE A 137 -31.01 4.07 -13.34
CA PHE A 137 -31.74 5.34 -13.23
C PHE A 137 -32.22 5.84 -14.61
N ALA A 138 -31.37 5.80 -15.63
CA ALA A 138 -31.72 6.24 -16.98
C ALA A 138 -32.85 5.39 -17.59
N VAL A 139 -32.77 4.06 -17.48
CA VAL A 139 -33.81 3.13 -17.97
C VAL A 139 -35.12 3.38 -17.23
N THR A 140 -35.10 3.52 -15.90
CA THR A 140 -36.31 3.78 -15.12
C THR A 140 -36.91 5.15 -15.44
N SER A 141 -36.09 6.18 -15.60
CA SER A 141 -36.54 7.53 -15.95
C SER A 141 -37.17 7.55 -17.33
N LEU A 142 -36.55 6.88 -18.31
CA LEU A 142 -37.11 6.74 -19.65
C LEU A 142 -38.45 6.02 -19.62
N LEU A 143 -38.54 4.90 -18.91
CA LEU A 143 -39.78 4.12 -18.80
C LEU A 143 -40.91 4.93 -18.17
N ILE A 144 -40.65 5.65 -17.07
CA ILE A 144 -41.64 6.47 -16.37
C ILE A 144 -42.16 7.60 -17.29
N ASN A 145 -41.25 8.30 -17.98
CA ASN A 145 -41.64 9.40 -18.86
C ASN A 145 -42.39 8.92 -20.10
N VAL A 146 -42.00 7.78 -20.70
CA VAL A 146 -42.73 7.17 -21.82
C VAL A 146 -44.10 6.68 -21.38
N LEU A 147 -44.21 6.04 -20.21
CA LEU A 147 -45.50 5.64 -19.65
C LEU A 147 -46.40 6.84 -19.35
N GLY A 148 -45.83 7.94 -18.86
CA GLY A 148 -46.55 9.20 -18.63
C GLY A 148 -47.13 9.80 -19.91
N ILE A 149 -46.42 9.69 -21.04
CA ILE A 149 -46.92 10.12 -22.36
C ILE A 149 -48.03 9.18 -22.86
N LEU A 150 -47.83 7.86 -22.74
CA LEU A 150 -48.77 6.86 -23.26
C LEU A 150 -50.06 6.77 -22.44
N LYS A 151 -49.97 6.98 -21.12
CA LYS A 151 -51.11 6.91 -20.21
C LYS A 151 -51.05 8.04 -19.16
N PRO A 152 -51.34 9.29 -19.57
CA PRO A 152 -51.26 10.45 -18.68
C PRO A 152 -52.20 10.35 -17.47
N GLU A 153 -53.32 9.64 -17.61
CA GLU A 153 -54.33 9.44 -16.57
C GLU A 153 -53.80 8.74 -15.30
N PHE A 154 -52.76 7.91 -15.42
CA PHE A 154 -52.15 7.23 -14.25
C PHE A 154 -51.39 8.19 -13.34
N PHE A 155 -50.79 9.25 -13.91
CA PHE A 155 -49.95 10.18 -13.16
C PHE A 155 -50.66 11.51 -12.88
N ARG A 156 -51.70 11.85 -13.65
CA ARG A 156 -52.53 13.04 -13.47
C ARG A 156 -54.02 12.70 -13.65
N PRO A 157 -54.61 11.96 -12.70
CA PRO A 157 -56.04 11.66 -12.76
C PRO A 157 -56.86 12.96 -12.66
N GLY A 158 -57.77 13.17 -13.61
CA GLY A 158 -58.75 14.28 -13.58
C GLY A 158 -58.28 15.62 -14.18
N THR A 159 -57.15 15.68 -14.86
CA THR A 159 -56.69 16.92 -15.55
C THR A 159 -56.91 16.85 -17.06
N ASN A 160 -57.51 17.90 -17.66
CA ASN A 160 -57.63 18.08 -19.12
C ASN A 160 -56.29 18.53 -19.75
N THR A 161 -55.22 17.79 -19.50
CA THR A 161 -53.91 18.06 -20.11
C THR A 161 -53.87 17.50 -21.52
N THR A 162 -53.51 18.33 -22.50
CA THR A 162 -53.32 17.87 -23.88
C THR A 162 -52.06 16.99 -23.97
N SER A 163 -52.09 15.99 -24.85
CA SER A 163 -50.95 15.08 -25.08
C SER A 163 -49.65 15.83 -25.43
N LEU A 164 -49.77 17.00 -26.07
CA LEU A 164 -48.65 17.87 -26.41
C LEU A 164 -47.96 18.47 -25.17
N GLN A 165 -48.72 18.90 -24.15
CA GLN A 165 -48.14 19.46 -22.92
C GLN A 165 -47.36 18.40 -22.14
N VAL A 166 -47.92 17.19 -22.04
CA VAL A 166 -47.25 16.05 -21.37
C VAL A 166 -45.96 15.68 -22.09
N LEU A 167 -45.96 15.68 -23.44
CA LEU A 167 -44.77 15.44 -24.24
C LEU A 167 -43.69 16.49 -24.02
N LEU A 168 -44.06 17.79 -24.02
CA LEU A 168 -43.10 18.89 -23.83
C LEU A 168 -42.46 18.85 -22.44
N GLU A 169 -43.21 18.48 -21.41
CA GLU A 169 -42.69 18.30 -20.06
C GLU A 169 -41.75 17.09 -19.94
N ALA A 170 -42.08 15.99 -20.61
CA ALA A 170 -41.29 14.75 -20.58
C ALA A 170 -40.03 14.80 -21.47
N ALA A 171 -40.03 15.61 -22.53
CA ALA A 171 -38.98 15.62 -23.55
C ALA A 171 -37.57 15.88 -22.98
N PRO A 172 -37.32 16.86 -22.09
CA PRO A 172 -35.99 17.06 -21.49
C PRO A 172 -35.50 15.84 -20.70
N HIS A 173 -36.40 15.14 -20.01
CA HIS A 173 -36.07 13.94 -19.24
C HIS A 173 -35.74 12.75 -20.13
N ILE A 174 -36.47 12.60 -21.23
CA ILE A 174 -36.21 11.58 -22.25
C ILE A 174 -34.87 11.84 -22.93
N VAL A 175 -34.60 13.08 -23.37
CA VAL A 175 -33.32 13.46 -23.97
C VAL A 175 -32.17 13.19 -23.00
N TYR A 176 -32.32 13.58 -21.73
CA TYR A 176 -31.31 13.31 -20.71
C TYR A 176 -31.09 11.80 -20.50
N ALA A 177 -32.16 11.01 -20.37
CA ALA A 177 -32.06 9.56 -20.20
C ALA A 177 -31.39 8.88 -21.40
N ILE A 178 -31.71 9.30 -22.63
CA ILE A 178 -31.04 8.81 -23.85
C ILE A 178 -29.55 9.13 -23.80
N LEU A 179 -29.17 10.37 -23.44
CA LEU A 179 -27.76 10.73 -23.32
C LEU A 179 -27.04 9.91 -22.24
N LEU A 180 -27.70 9.55 -21.13
CA LEU A 180 -27.09 8.68 -20.11
C LEU A 180 -26.81 7.26 -20.63
N LEU A 181 -27.63 6.75 -21.56
CA LEU A 181 -27.51 5.42 -22.15
C LEU A 181 -26.53 5.37 -23.33
N LEU A 182 -26.20 6.51 -23.92
CA LEU A 182 -25.24 6.55 -25.02
C LEU A 182 -23.82 6.17 -24.57
N PRO A 183 -23.03 5.53 -25.44
CA PRO A 183 -21.62 5.29 -25.17
C PRO A 183 -20.92 6.60 -24.87
N ARG A 184 -20.36 6.71 -23.66
CA ARG A 184 -19.75 7.96 -23.20
C ARG A 184 -18.52 8.39 -24.00
N ALA A 185 -17.85 7.44 -24.67
CA ALA A 185 -16.81 7.74 -25.64
C ALA A 185 -17.30 8.64 -26.79
N LEU A 186 -18.60 8.60 -27.13
CA LEU A 186 -19.22 9.50 -28.08
C LEU A 186 -19.43 10.89 -27.47
N LEU A 187 -19.94 10.92 -26.23
CA LEU A 187 -20.27 12.15 -25.50
C LEU A 187 -19.04 12.97 -25.12
N THR A 188 -17.87 12.34 -24.96
CA THR A 188 -16.63 13.04 -24.59
C THR A 188 -15.85 13.59 -25.79
N ARG A 189 -16.34 13.42 -27.03
CA ARG A 189 -15.64 13.81 -28.26
C ARG A 189 -16.25 15.03 -28.94
N GLY A 190 -15.40 15.95 -29.39
CA GLY A 190 -15.76 17.06 -30.26
C GLY A 190 -16.91 17.92 -29.72
N ILE A 191 -17.88 18.22 -30.59
CA ILE A 191 -19.03 19.09 -30.29
C ILE A 191 -20.04 18.48 -29.31
N TRP A 192 -20.00 17.16 -29.11
CA TRP A 192 -20.92 16.46 -28.21
C TRP A 192 -20.59 16.70 -26.72
N TYR A 193 -19.33 16.98 -26.39
CA TYR A 193 -18.93 17.24 -25.01
C TYR A 193 -19.55 18.50 -24.40
N PRO A 194 -19.46 19.70 -25.01
CA PRO A 194 -20.09 20.88 -24.43
C PRO A 194 -21.61 20.72 -24.31
N PHE A 195 -22.25 20.06 -25.28
CA PHE A 195 -23.68 19.75 -25.22
C PHE A 195 -24.02 18.80 -24.06
N ALA A 196 -23.33 17.66 -23.95
CA ALA A 196 -23.52 16.71 -22.87
C ALA A 196 -23.23 17.34 -21.50
N LEU A 197 -22.18 18.16 -21.39
CA LEU A 197 -21.85 18.87 -20.16
C LEU A 197 -22.96 19.84 -19.75
N PHE A 198 -23.51 20.60 -20.71
CA PHE A 198 -24.62 21.52 -20.46
C PHE A 198 -25.85 20.75 -19.95
N VAL A 199 -26.25 19.70 -20.67
CA VAL A 199 -27.44 18.92 -20.31
C VAL A 199 -27.27 18.23 -18.95
N PHE A 200 -26.09 17.64 -18.68
CA PHE A 200 -25.83 16.95 -17.41
C PHE A 200 -25.76 17.93 -16.23
N SER A 201 -25.21 19.13 -16.44
CA SER A 201 -25.19 20.17 -15.42
C SER A 201 -26.60 20.69 -15.12
N ALA A 202 -27.39 20.98 -16.16
CA ALA A 202 -28.77 21.42 -16.01
C ALA A 202 -29.62 20.34 -15.32
N ALA A 203 -29.47 19.08 -15.72
CA ALA A 203 -30.15 17.95 -15.10
C ALA A 203 -29.75 17.79 -13.63
N THR A 204 -28.46 17.93 -13.29
CA THR A 204 -27.99 17.86 -11.90
C THR A 204 -28.68 18.91 -11.05
N VAL A 205 -28.69 20.17 -11.47
CA VAL A 205 -29.38 21.25 -10.75
C VAL A 205 -30.87 20.96 -10.60
N PHE A 206 -31.52 20.53 -11.69
CA PHE A 206 -32.95 20.24 -11.70
C PHE A 206 -33.32 19.10 -10.75
N TYR A 207 -32.66 17.93 -10.82
CA TYR A 207 -33.01 16.77 -9.99
C TYR A 207 -32.70 17.01 -8.51
N TRP A 208 -31.67 17.80 -8.18
CA TRP A 208 -31.44 18.25 -6.81
C TRP A 208 -32.53 19.20 -6.33
N PHE A 209 -32.93 20.15 -7.17
CA PHE A 209 -34.05 21.05 -6.85
C PHE A 209 -35.35 20.26 -6.60
N VAL A 210 -35.70 19.30 -7.47
CA VAL A 210 -36.87 18.44 -7.28
C VAL A 210 -36.77 17.63 -5.99
N THR A 211 -35.60 17.06 -5.69
CA THR A 211 -35.36 16.32 -4.44
C THR A 211 -35.64 17.19 -3.22
N ILE A 212 -35.10 18.41 -3.21
CA ILE A 212 -35.29 19.37 -2.10
C ILE A 212 -36.75 19.82 -2.03
N ALA A 213 -37.37 20.15 -3.18
CA ALA A 213 -38.74 20.60 -3.26
C ALA A 213 -39.73 19.55 -2.75
N ILE A 214 -39.50 18.25 -3.01
CA ILE A 214 -40.28 17.15 -2.44
C ILE A 214 -40.18 17.18 -0.91
N VAL A 215 -38.97 17.20 -0.36
CA VAL A 215 -38.75 17.20 1.10
C VAL A 215 -39.45 18.40 1.75
N VAL A 216 -39.30 19.60 1.18
CA VAL A 216 -39.93 20.83 1.68
C VAL A 216 -41.46 20.76 1.56
N ARG A 217 -42.00 20.33 0.42
CA ARG A 217 -43.44 20.32 0.13
C ARG A 217 -44.21 19.35 1.03
N PHE A 218 -43.60 18.24 1.41
CA PHE A 218 -44.19 17.28 2.34
C PHE A 218 -43.87 17.61 3.81
N SER A 219 -43.28 18.78 4.09
CA SER A 219 -42.82 19.20 5.43
C SER A 219 -42.00 18.11 6.14
N LEU A 220 -41.27 17.33 5.34
CA LEU A 220 -40.48 16.21 5.82
C LEU A 220 -39.23 16.75 6.50
N ASN A 221 -38.78 16.01 7.52
CA ASN A 221 -37.52 16.31 8.17
C ASN A 221 -36.39 16.32 7.12
N ILE A 222 -35.47 17.30 7.19
CA ILE A 222 -34.35 17.43 6.26
C ILE A 222 -33.49 16.15 6.17
N PHE A 223 -33.48 15.32 7.22
CA PHE A 223 -32.83 14.01 7.20
C PHE A 223 -33.43 13.01 6.19
N LEU A 224 -34.69 13.19 5.78
CA LEU A 224 -35.33 12.37 4.74
C LEU A 224 -34.80 12.68 3.33
N LEU A 225 -33.96 13.71 3.16
CA LEU A 225 -33.23 13.93 1.92
C LEU A 225 -32.35 12.72 1.56
N VAL A 226 -31.83 12.00 2.56
CA VAL A 226 -31.09 10.74 2.37
C VAL A 226 -31.95 9.66 1.71
N LEU A 227 -33.28 9.69 1.91
CA LEU A 227 -34.20 8.73 1.30
C LEU A 227 -34.49 9.07 -0.16
N PHE A 228 -34.65 10.36 -0.51
CA PHE A 228 -35.05 10.77 -1.86
C PHE A 228 -33.88 11.07 -2.81
N ALA A 229 -32.76 11.55 -2.31
CA ALA A 229 -31.58 11.86 -3.13
C ALA A 229 -31.07 10.66 -3.96
N PRO A 230 -31.10 9.41 -3.47
CA PRO A 230 -30.76 8.22 -4.26
C PRO A 230 -31.66 7.98 -5.48
N PHE A 231 -32.84 8.59 -5.56
CA PHE A 231 -33.75 8.37 -6.69
C PHE A 231 -33.70 9.47 -7.74
N ALA A 232 -32.99 10.57 -7.48
CA ALA A 232 -32.92 11.72 -8.38
C ALA A 232 -31.55 12.44 -8.34
N GLY A 233 -31.25 13.14 -7.24
CA GLY A 233 -30.06 13.99 -7.13
C GLY A 233 -28.72 13.25 -7.23
N ILE A 234 -28.58 12.11 -6.54
CA ILE A 234 -27.33 11.32 -6.51
C ILE A 234 -27.03 10.70 -7.89
N PRO A 235 -27.97 10.01 -8.57
CA PRO A 235 -27.73 9.54 -9.94
C PRO A 235 -27.34 10.65 -10.91
N ALA A 236 -28.00 11.81 -10.85
CA ALA A 236 -27.71 12.94 -11.74
C ALA A 236 -26.29 13.51 -11.50
N PHE A 237 -25.90 13.66 -10.23
CA PHE A 237 -24.55 14.06 -9.85
C PHE A 237 -23.49 13.03 -10.28
N LEU A 238 -23.74 11.74 -10.04
CA LEU A 238 -22.84 10.67 -10.46
C LEU A 238 -22.66 10.64 -11.98
N ALA A 239 -23.71 10.88 -12.75
CA ALA A 239 -23.62 10.99 -14.20
C ALA A 239 -22.69 12.12 -14.65
N LEU A 240 -22.79 13.30 -14.04
CA LEU A 240 -21.90 14.43 -14.32
C LEU A 240 -20.45 14.13 -13.92
N TRP A 241 -20.25 13.56 -12.73
CA TRP A 241 -18.93 13.15 -12.25
C TRP A 241 -18.28 12.13 -13.20
N LEU A 242 -19.07 11.16 -13.67
CA LEU A 242 -18.63 10.14 -14.61
C LEU A 242 -18.24 10.73 -15.98
N LEU A 243 -19.02 11.69 -16.51
CA LEU A 243 -18.68 12.41 -17.74
C LEU A 243 -17.34 13.14 -17.61
N TRP A 244 -17.08 13.80 -16.46
CA TRP A 244 -15.81 14.44 -16.18
C TRP A 244 -14.65 13.44 -16.02
N LYS A 245 -14.86 12.33 -15.30
CA LYS A 245 -13.83 11.31 -15.09
C LYS A 245 -13.38 10.70 -16.42
N GLU A 246 -14.31 10.49 -17.36
CA GLU A 246 -14.04 9.90 -18.67
C GLU A 246 -13.44 10.88 -19.69
N LYS A 247 -13.54 12.19 -19.47
CA LYS A 247 -12.78 13.16 -20.28
C LYS A 247 -11.28 13.18 -19.94
N LYS A 248 -10.92 13.02 -18.66
CA LYS A 248 -9.52 13.05 -18.19
C LYS A 248 -8.54 12.14 -18.96
N PRO A 249 -8.88 10.90 -19.37
CA PRO A 249 -7.96 10.07 -20.17
C PRO A 249 -7.70 10.60 -21.60
N HIS A 250 -8.53 11.48 -22.14
CA HIS A 250 -8.37 12.05 -23.49
C HIS A 250 -7.65 13.41 -23.52
N LEU A 251 -7.29 13.97 -22.36
CA LEU A 251 -6.53 15.21 -22.20
C LEU A 251 -5.02 14.98 -22.01
N LYS A 252 -4.55 13.74 -22.13
CA LYS A 252 -3.12 13.45 -22.29
C LYS A 252 -2.74 13.64 -23.76
N LEU A 253 -2.50 14.88 -24.15
CA LEU A 253 -1.87 15.30 -25.40
C LEU A 253 -0.93 16.45 -25.06
#